data_AF-A0AAV3Z6A5-F1
#
_entry.id   AF-A0AAV3Z6A5-F1
#
_cell.length_a   1.000
_cell.length_b   1.000
_cell.length_c   1.000
_cell.angle_alpha   90.00
_cell.angle_beta   90.00
_cell.angle_gamma   90.00
#
_symmetry.space_group_name_H-M   'P 1'
#
loop_
_entity.id
_entity.type
_entity.pdbx_description
1 polymer ?
#
loop_
_entity_poly.entity_id
_entity_poly.type
_entity_poly.pdbx_seq_one_letter_code
_entity_poly.pdbx_strand_id
1 'polypeptide(L)'
;MTFNLLSQLSDRLMNKEDEDEGSPVDDVGVEIDDESDINFDVEEGEVKPVLLLNCGTWALTKTDEHRLDSFHRKQLRNTLGIRYPTIISNASLYKKCREAPLSMQVLEARWRLFGHLLRRDRNIPTNKAMLFYFSDNKRARGRPQTTLPITLNNDLKKLVATNLELTTQTDLDTLRLIAEDRPKWNALVAEIRKTAEAARSDDPASGQL
;
A
#
# COMPACT_ATOMS: atom_id res chain seq x y z
N MET A 1 16.26 28.95 -3.03
CA MET A 1 16.75 28.81 -1.64
C MET A 1 15.58 28.47 -0.71
N THR A 2 15.01 27.27 -0.82
CA THR A 2 13.81 26.85 -0.05
C THR A 2 13.85 25.38 0.40
N PHE A 3 14.98 24.68 0.19
CA PHE A 3 15.12 23.26 0.54
C PHE A 3 15.60 23.00 1.98
N ASN A 4 16.17 24.00 2.67
CA ASN A 4 16.76 23.79 3.99
C ASN A 4 15.78 23.88 5.18
N LEU A 5 14.57 24.43 4.98
CA LEU A 5 13.60 24.60 6.08
C LEU A 5 12.73 23.37 6.34
N LEU A 6 12.46 22.54 5.32
CA LEU A 6 11.65 21.33 5.47
C LEU A 6 12.43 20.14 6.05
N SER A 7 13.74 20.05 5.79
CA SER A 7 14.59 19.02 6.42
C SER A 7 14.77 19.28 7.92
N GLN A 8 14.94 20.54 8.33
CA GLN A 8 15.16 20.89 9.73
C GLN A 8 13.90 20.74 10.61
N LEU A 9 12.70 20.79 10.03
CA LEU A 9 11.45 20.54 10.76
C LEU A 9 11.18 19.04 10.97
N SER A 10 11.64 18.18 10.07
CA SER A 10 11.55 16.72 10.21
C SER A 10 12.44 16.20 11.34
N ASP A 11 13.67 16.69 11.43
CA ASP A 11 14.62 16.22 12.45
C ASP A 11 14.27 16.70 13.86
N ARG A 12 13.52 17.81 13.98
CA ARG A 12 13.07 18.37 15.27
C ARG A 12 11.85 17.65 15.86
N LEU A 13 11.12 16.87 15.07
CA LEU A 13 10.01 16.04 15.52
C LEU A 13 10.43 14.58 15.83
N MET A 14 11.67 14.21 15.53
CA MET A 14 12.21 12.85 15.73
C MET A 14 12.96 12.65 17.05
N ASN A 15 13.39 13.71 17.75
CA ASN A 15 14.28 13.60 18.92
C ASN A 15 13.67 14.17 20.22
N LYS A 16 12.56 13.59 20.67
CA LYS A 16 12.14 13.76 22.07
C LYS A 16 11.74 12.42 22.66
N GLU A 17 12.75 11.60 22.89
CA GLU A 17 12.73 10.56 23.91
C GLU A 17 13.15 11.26 25.21
N ASP A 18 12.28 11.26 26.21
CA ASP A 18 12.68 11.35 27.61
C ASP A 18 11.84 10.31 28.37
N GLU A 19 12.54 9.67 29.28
CA GLU A 19 12.24 8.52 30.12
C GLU A 19 10.96 8.70 30.99
N ASP A 20 10.22 7.62 31.24
CA ASP A 20 9.80 7.30 32.61
C ASP A 20 9.39 5.83 32.81
N GLU A 21 9.60 5.38 34.04
CA GLU A 21 9.74 4.02 34.55
C GLU A 21 8.44 3.16 34.58
N GLY A 22 8.64 1.85 34.67
CA GLY A 22 7.57 0.84 34.57
C GLY A 22 6.72 0.60 35.81
N SER A 23 5.57 -0.04 35.60
CA SER A 23 4.99 -1.09 36.46
C SER A 23 3.76 -1.73 35.76
N PRO A 24 3.34 -2.95 36.17
CA PRO A 24 2.44 -3.80 35.39
C PRO A 24 0.99 -3.35 35.47
N VAL A 25 0.27 -3.31 34.34
CA VAL A 25 -1.16 -2.98 34.30
C VAL A 25 -1.95 -4.25 34.00
N ASP A 26 -2.78 -4.63 34.97
CA ASP A 26 -3.74 -5.73 34.90
C ASP A 26 -4.74 -5.52 33.75
N ASP A 27 -5.04 -6.64 33.10
CA ASP A 27 -6.02 -6.80 32.02
C ASP A 27 -7.43 -6.59 32.58
N VAL A 28 -7.91 -5.35 32.56
CA VAL A 28 -9.31 -5.03 32.81
C VAL A 28 -9.94 -4.69 31.46
N GLY A 29 -10.68 -5.66 30.92
CA GLY A 29 -11.58 -5.46 29.80
C GLY A 29 -12.59 -4.36 30.13
N VAL A 30 -12.36 -3.17 29.58
CA VAL A 30 -13.35 -2.10 29.57
C VAL A 30 -14.18 -2.29 28.30
N GLU A 31 -15.37 -2.87 28.46
CA GLU A 31 -16.46 -2.72 27.51
C GLU A 31 -16.78 -1.23 27.40
N ILE A 32 -16.28 -0.59 26.35
CA ILE A 32 -16.72 0.74 25.94
C ILE A 32 -17.89 0.53 24.99
N ASP A 33 -19.08 0.53 25.57
CA ASP A 33 -20.34 0.75 24.86
C ASP A 33 -20.36 2.19 24.35
N ASP A 34 -20.06 2.37 23.07
CA ASP A 34 -20.46 3.54 22.29
C ASP A 34 -20.66 3.10 20.84
N GLU A 35 -21.88 2.63 20.58
CA GLU A 35 -22.42 2.20 19.29
C GLU A 35 -22.76 3.41 18.39
N SER A 36 -21.84 4.38 18.31
CA SER A 36 -21.85 5.39 17.26
C SER A 36 -20.86 4.96 16.18
N ASP A 37 -21.37 4.33 15.13
CA ASP A 37 -20.66 4.15 13.87
C ASP A 37 -20.22 5.53 13.35
N ILE A 38 -18.98 5.91 13.61
CA ILE A 38 -18.40 7.12 13.01
C ILE A 38 -18.15 6.77 11.55
N ASN A 39 -19.04 7.19 10.66
CA ASN A 39 -18.81 7.14 9.22
C ASN A 39 -17.61 8.04 8.92
N PHE A 40 -16.46 7.43 8.64
CA PHE A 40 -15.27 8.10 8.14
C PHE A 40 -15.47 8.43 6.65
N ASP A 41 -16.52 9.18 6.33
CA ASP A 41 -16.71 9.78 5.00
C ASP A 41 -15.93 11.11 4.88
N VAL A 42 -14.82 11.25 5.62
CA VAL A 42 -14.11 12.52 5.79
C VAL A 42 -12.63 12.38 5.44
N GLU A 43 -12.35 12.03 4.17
CA GLU A 43 -11.16 12.47 3.41
C GLU A 43 -11.51 12.69 1.92
N GLU A 44 -12.70 13.24 1.64
CA GLU A 44 -13.08 13.71 0.30
C GLU A 44 -12.38 15.05 -0.01
N GLY A 45 -11.68 15.29 -1.13
CA GLY A 45 -11.68 14.56 -2.40
C GLY A 45 -10.50 14.85 -3.32
N GLU A 46 -9.26 14.93 -2.81
CA GLU A 46 -8.07 14.96 -3.68
C GLU A 46 -6.86 14.19 -3.11
N VAL A 47 -6.63 14.25 -1.79
CA VAL A 47 -5.35 13.77 -1.20
C VAL A 47 -5.20 12.26 -1.28
N LYS A 48 -6.20 11.49 -0.86
CA LYS A 48 -6.18 10.01 -0.88
C LYS A 48 -6.02 9.46 -2.31
N PRO A 49 -6.81 9.86 -3.32
CA PRO A 49 -6.63 9.35 -4.68
C PRO A 49 -5.28 9.77 -5.31
N VAL A 50 -4.81 11.00 -5.04
CA VAL A 50 -3.48 11.46 -5.54
C VAL A 50 -2.35 10.69 -4.87
N LEU A 51 -2.42 10.46 -3.56
CA LEU A 51 -1.44 9.66 -2.83
C LEU A 51 -1.42 8.22 -3.36
N LEU A 52 -2.59 7.59 -3.52
CA LEU A 52 -2.70 6.23 -4.05
C LEU A 52 -2.15 6.12 -5.47
N LEU A 53 -2.42 7.11 -6.33
CA LEU A 53 -1.88 7.15 -7.69
C LEU A 53 -0.35 7.29 -7.69
N ASN A 54 0.18 8.24 -6.93
CA ASN A 54 1.62 8.48 -6.82
C ASN A 54 2.33 7.23 -6.28
N CYS A 55 1.83 6.67 -5.19
CA CYS A 55 2.32 5.43 -4.60
C CYS A 55 2.18 4.22 -5.55
N GLY A 56 1.10 4.15 -6.33
CA GLY A 56 0.87 3.08 -7.30
C GLY A 56 1.76 3.15 -8.55
N THR A 57 2.26 4.34 -8.89
CA THR A 57 3.25 4.52 -9.97
C THR A 57 4.69 4.24 -9.55
N TRP A 58 4.97 4.24 -8.24
CA TRP A 58 6.28 3.96 -7.70
C TRP A 58 6.44 2.49 -7.29
N ALA A 59 7.66 1.99 -7.43
CA ALA A 59 8.03 0.67 -6.94
C ALA A 59 8.31 0.73 -5.43
N LEU A 60 7.23 0.78 -4.64
CA LEU A 60 7.34 0.81 -3.18
C LEU A 60 8.09 -0.40 -2.65
N THR A 61 8.93 -0.17 -1.64
CA THR A 61 9.52 -1.25 -0.86
C THR A 61 8.61 -1.63 0.30
N LYS A 62 8.79 -2.83 0.88
CA LYS A 62 8.06 -3.25 2.09
C LYS A 62 8.18 -2.25 3.25
N THR A 63 9.34 -1.60 3.37
CA THR A 63 9.57 -0.57 4.39
C THR A 63 8.73 0.66 4.15
N ASP A 64 8.56 1.06 2.89
CA ASP A 64 7.71 2.21 2.52
C ASP A 64 6.23 1.89 2.74
N GLU A 65 5.79 0.67 2.40
CA GLU A 65 4.44 0.17 2.71
C GLU A 65 4.14 0.20 4.22
N HIS A 66 5.08 -0.26 5.04
CA HIS A 66 4.94 -0.23 6.50
C HIS A 66 4.88 1.20 7.07
N ARG A 67 5.67 2.12 6.51
CA ARG A 67 5.63 3.54 6.87
C ARG A 67 4.28 4.17 6.51
N LEU A 68 3.76 3.87 5.32
CA LEU A 68 2.43 4.33 4.87
C LEU A 68 1.33 3.83 5.81
N ASP A 69 1.34 2.56 6.17
CA ASP A 69 0.37 2.00 7.11
C ASP A 69 0.49 2.62 8.52
N SER A 70 1.71 2.89 8.97
CA SER A 70 1.93 3.54 10.27
C SER A 70 1.43 4.97 10.29
N PHE A 71 1.67 5.72 9.20
CA PHE A 71 1.11 7.04 9.01
C PHE A 71 -0.42 7.00 9.00
N HIS A 72 -1.02 6.10 8.22
CA HIS A 72 -2.47 5.95 8.16
C HIS A 72 -3.08 5.65 9.53
N ARG A 73 -2.53 4.68 10.27
CA ARG A 73 -2.98 4.36 11.63
C ARG A 73 -2.86 5.56 12.59
N LYS A 74 -1.82 6.39 12.45
CA LYS A 74 -1.67 7.61 13.25
C LYS A 74 -2.78 8.62 12.94
N GLN A 75 -3.14 8.80 11.66
CA GLN A 75 -4.27 9.66 11.29
C GLN A 75 -5.59 9.13 11.85
N LEU A 76 -5.87 7.83 11.69
CA LEU A 76 -7.09 7.21 12.22
C LEU A 76 -7.20 7.39 13.75
N ARG A 77 -6.12 7.18 14.50
CA ARG A 77 -6.12 7.41 15.96
C ARG A 77 -6.34 8.87 16.33
N ASN A 78 -5.73 9.80 15.59
CA ASN A 78 -5.93 11.23 15.82
C ASN A 78 -7.39 11.65 15.58
N THR A 79 -8.01 11.16 14.50
CA THR A 79 -9.41 11.47 14.16
C THR A 79 -10.38 10.88 15.19
N LEU A 80 -10.11 9.66 15.68
CA LEU A 80 -10.89 9.03 16.74
C LEU A 80 -10.60 9.62 18.14
N GLY A 81 -9.66 10.57 18.27
CA GLY A 81 -9.29 11.16 19.54
C GLY A 81 -8.61 10.18 20.52
N ILE A 82 -8.07 9.06 20.03
CA ILE A 82 -7.46 8.04 20.88
C ILE A 82 -6.11 8.55 21.38
N ARG A 83 -6.04 8.76 22.69
CA ARG A 83 -4.84 9.18 23.41
C ARG A 83 -4.51 8.14 24.48
N TYR A 84 -3.24 8.07 24.85
CA TYR A 84 -2.83 7.36 26.06
C TYR A 84 -3.67 7.88 27.26
N PRO A 85 -4.15 7.01 28.17
CA PRO A 85 -3.80 5.59 28.35
C PRO A 85 -4.65 4.59 27.55
N THR A 86 -5.57 5.04 26.69
CA THR A 86 -6.44 4.15 25.92
C THR A 86 -5.64 3.42 24.83
N ILE A 87 -5.60 2.08 24.91
CA ILE A 87 -4.92 1.22 23.93
C ILE A 87 -5.98 0.55 23.03
N ILE A 88 -5.74 0.57 21.72
CA ILE A 88 -6.56 -0.14 20.73
C ILE A 88 -5.64 -0.92 19.79
N SER A 89 -5.99 -2.19 19.55
CA SER A 89 -5.27 -3.03 18.59
C SER A 89 -5.41 -2.46 17.17
N ASN A 90 -4.42 -2.73 16.33
CA ASN A 90 -4.44 -2.26 14.95
C ASN A 90 -5.62 -2.83 14.14
N ALA A 91 -6.00 -4.09 14.39
CA ALA A 91 -7.13 -4.73 13.74
C ALA A 91 -8.47 -4.08 14.15
N SER A 92 -8.66 -3.81 15.45
CA SER A 92 -9.85 -3.14 15.97
C SER A 92 -9.95 -1.70 15.46
N LEU A 93 -8.83 -0.98 15.33
CA LEU A 93 -8.78 0.37 14.76
C LEU A 93 -9.32 0.38 13.31
N TYR A 94 -8.81 -0.49 12.46
CA TYR A 94 -9.28 -0.60 11.07
C TYR A 94 -10.74 -1.03 10.97
N LYS A 95 -11.17 -1.99 11.79
CA LYS A 95 -12.57 -2.43 11.86
C LYS A 95 -13.51 -1.28 12.28
N LYS A 96 -13.12 -0.49 13.28
CA LYS A 96 -13.90 0.65 13.78
C LYS A 96 -14.03 1.75 12.71
N CYS A 97 -12.98 2.01 11.95
CA CYS A 97 -13.01 2.98 10.85
C CYS A 97 -13.57 2.42 9.52
N ARG A 98 -13.88 1.12 9.44
CA ARG A 98 -14.25 0.42 8.20
C ARG A 98 -13.24 0.63 7.06
N GLU A 99 -11.97 0.79 7.41
CA GLU A 99 -10.89 1.11 6.48
C GLU A 99 -9.91 -0.05 6.34
N ALA A 100 -9.31 -0.17 5.16
CA ALA A 100 -8.22 -1.10 4.91
C ALA A 100 -6.85 -0.41 5.07
N PRO A 101 -5.78 -1.15 5.35
CA PRO A 101 -4.42 -0.60 5.33
C PRO A 101 -4.10 0.10 4.02
N LEU A 102 -3.33 1.18 4.08
CA LEU A 102 -3.09 2.02 2.90
C LEU A 102 -2.26 1.28 1.85
N SER A 103 -1.32 0.44 2.28
CA SER A 103 -0.55 -0.46 1.41
C SER A 103 -1.44 -1.37 0.55
N MET A 104 -2.56 -1.88 1.09
CA MET A 104 -3.53 -2.69 0.34
C MET A 104 -4.25 -1.87 -0.72
N GLN A 105 -4.64 -0.64 -0.37
CA GLN A 105 -5.28 0.28 -1.31
C GLN A 105 -4.32 0.68 -2.43
N VAL A 106 -3.02 0.86 -2.12
CA VAL A 106 -1.98 1.14 -3.11
C VAL A 106 -1.77 -0.04 -4.05
N LEU A 107 -1.74 -1.27 -3.52
CA LEU A 107 -1.67 -2.49 -4.35
C LEU A 107 -2.83 -2.53 -5.35
N GLU A 108 -4.06 -2.33 -4.88
CA GLU A 108 -5.24 -2.31 -5.75
C GLU A 108 -5.16 -1.19 -6.79
N ALA A 109 -4.83 0.04 -6.37
CA ALA A 109 -4.70 1.20 -7.24
C ALA A 109 -3.63 0.99 -8.33
N ARG A 110 -2.49 0.38 -7.98
CA ARG A 110 -1.41 0.03 -8.89
C ARG A 110 -1.87 -0.94 -9.98
N TRP A 111 -2.59 -1.99 -9.62
CA TRP A 111 -3.14 -2.94 -10.60
C TRP A 111 -4.27 -2.35 -11.44
N ARG A 112 -5.11 -1.48 -10.87
CA ARG A 112 -6.14 -0.74 -11.63
C ARG A 112 -5.52 0.21 -12.65
N LEU A 113 -4.49 0.95 -12.24
CA LEU A 113 -3.72 1.83 -13.11
C LEU A 113 -2.99 1.05 -14.21
N PHE A 114 -2.37 -0.07 -13.86
CA PHE A 114 -1.68 -0.91 -14.84
C PHE A 114 -2.65 -1.46 -15.89
N GLY A 115 -3.81 -1.96 -15.48
CA GLY A 115 -4.85 -2.38 -16.42
C GLY A 115 -5.35 -1.22 -17.30
N HIS A 116 -5.46 -0.01 -16.75
CA HIS A 116 -5.78 1.18 -17.55
C HIS A 116 -4.70 1.44 -18.60
N LEU A 117 -3.42 1.42 -18.22
CA LEU A 117 -2.28 1.59 -19.12
C LEU A 117 -2.27 0.55 -20.25
N LEU A 118 -2.51 -0.74 -19.93
CA LEU A 118 -2.53 -1.83 -20.90
C LEU A 118 -3.62 -1.67 -21.96
N ARG A 119 -4.75 -1.06 -21.60
CA ARG A 119 -5.88 -0.78 -22.50
C ARG A 119 -5.72 0.50 -23.34
N ARG A 120 -4.73 1.33 -23.05
CA ARG A 120 -4.45 2.55 -23.83
C ARG A 120 -3.60 2.22 -25.05
N ASP A 121 -3.56 3.15 -26.01
CA ASP A 121 -2.77 3.01 -27.24
C ASP A 121 -1.30 2.68 -26.93
N ARG A 122 -0.71 1.77 -27.70
CA ARG A 122 0.69 1.37 -27.60
C ARG A 122 1.66 2.54 -27.85
N ASN A 123 1.21 3.57 -28.54
CA ASN A 123 2.00 4.74 -28.91
C ASN A 123 2.24 5.73 -27.77
N ILE A 124 1.52 5.62 -26.65
CA ILE A 124 1.71 6.52 -25.53
C ILE A 124 3.09 6.30 -24.88
N PRO A 125 3.71 7.35 -24.29
CA PRO A 125 5.05 7.28 -23.71
C PRO A 125 5.22 6.14 -22.69
N THR A 126 4.20 5.91 -21.85
CA THR A 126 4.24 4.88 -20.80
C THR A 126 4.28 3.46 -21.38
N ASN A 127 3.51 3.18 -22.45
CA ASN A 127 3.55 1.88 -23.13
C ASN A 127 4.87 1.68 -23.87
N LYS A 128 5.40 2.74 -24.51
CA LYS A 128 6.73 2.71 -25.14
C LYS A 128 7.84 2.45 -24.13
N ALA A 129 7.80 3.09 -22.96
CA ALA A 129 8.75 2.86 -21.88
C ALA A 129 8.68 1.43 -21.35
N MET A 130 7.48 0.87 -21.20
CA MET A 130 7.27 -0.53 -20.79
C MET A 130 7.84 -1.51 -21.82
N LEU A 131 7.60 -1.27 -23.11
CA LEU A 131 8.18 -2.07 -24.20
C LEU A 131 9.71 -1.95 -24.22
N PHE A 132 10.24 -0.74 -24.05
CA PHE A 132 11.68 -0.49 -23.99
C PHE A 132 12.33 -1.28 -22.84
N TYR A 133 11.71 -1.31 -21.66
CA TYR A 133 12.17 -2.06 -20.50
C TYR A 133 12.36 -3.56 -20.79
N PHE A 134 11.45 -4.17 -21.56
CA PHE A 134 11.55 -5.59 -21.95
C PHE A 134 12.41 -5.83 -23.19
N SER A 135 12.72 -4.79 -23.96
CA SER A 135 13.59 -4.89 -25.14
C SER A 135 15.08 -4.77 -24.81
N ASP A 136 15.43 -4.05 -23.74
CA ASP A 136 16.83 -3.76 -23.39
C ASP A 136 17.38 -4.77 -22.37
N ASN A 137 18.23 -5.68 -22.86
CA ASN A 137 18.83 -6.76 -22.06
C ASN A 137 20.04 -6.33 -21.22
N LYS A 138 20.41 -5.03 -21.20
CA LYS A 138 21.57 -4.54 -20.45
C LYS A 138 21.13 -3.83 -19.18
N ARG A 139 20.82 -4.60 -18.14
CA ARG A 139 20.66 -4.07 -16.78
C ARG A 139 21.99 -3.49 -16.32
N ALA A 140 21.98 -2.25 -15.82
CA ALA A 140 23.17 -1.63 -15.26
C ALA A 140 23.74 -2.50 -14.12
N ARG A 141 25.06 -2.67 -14.10
CA ARG A 141 25.76 -3.45 -13.07
C ARG A 141 25.68 -2.68 -11.74
N GLY A 142 25.06 -3.26 -10.71
CA GLY A 142 24.88 -2.64 -9.39
C GLY A 142 23.66 -3.18 -8.65
N ARG A 143 23.24 -2.53 -7.55
CA ARG A 143 22.00 -2.87 -6.84
C ARG A 143 20.82 -2.71 -7.80
N PRO A 144 20.02 -3.77 -8.06
CA PRO A 144 18.83 -3.65 -8.90
C PRO A 144 17.91 -2.59 -8.30
N GLN A 145 17.60 -1.55 -9.07
CA GLN A 145 16.57 -0.60 -8.66
C GLN A 145 15.22 -1.31 -8.68
N THR A 146 14.40 -1.07 -7.66
CA THR A 146 13.01 -1.51 -7.69
C THR A 146 12.30 -0.69 -8.77
N THR A 147 11.93 -1.35 -9.88
CA THR A 147 11.14 -0.73 -10.95
C THR A 147 9.72 -1.28 -10.93
N LEU A 148 8.77 -0.51 -11.48
CA LEU A 148 7.36 -0.92 -11.51
C LEU A 148 7.15 -2.34 -12.11
N PRO A 149 7.81 -2.73 -13.23
CA PRO A 149 7.69 -4.10 -13.75
C PRO A 149 8.18 -5.18 -12.79
N ILE A 150 9.24 -4.92 -12.02
CA ILE A 150 9.75 -5.85 -11.00
C ILE A 150 8.73 -6.01 -9.88
N THR A 151 8.15 -4.91 -9.39
CA THR A 151 7.15 -4.97 -8.32
C THR A 151 5.87 -5.66 -8.80
N LEU A 152 5.41 -5.39 -10.02
CA LEU A 152 4.26 -6.10 -10.62
C LEU A 152 4.55 -7.59 -10.79
N ASN A 153 5.73 -7.98 -11.27
CA ASN A 153 6.12 -9.39 -11.37
C ASN A 153 6.19 -10.07 -9.99
N ASN A 154 6.70 -9.38 -8.98
CA ASN A 154 6.74 -9.90 -7.60
C ASN A 154 5.33 -10.08 -7.02
N ASP A 155 4.40 -9.18 -7.31
CA ASP A 155 3.01 -9.33 -6.91
C ASP A 155 2.37 -10.55 -7.59
N LEU A 156 2.55 -10.73 -8.90
CA LEU A 156 2.04 -11.90 -9.63
C LEU A 156 2.52 -13.19 -8.98
N LYS A 157 3.84 -13.30 -8.72
CA LYS A 157 4.45 -14.49 -8.13
C LYS A 157 3.98 -14.80 -6.71
N LYS A 158 3.55 -13.80 -5.96
CA LYS A 158 3.15 -13.96 -4.55
C LYS A 158 1.65 -14.09 -4.36
N LEU A 159 0.87 -13.40 -5.18
CA LEU A 159 -0.55 -13.12 -4.92
C LEU A 159 -1.49 -13.78 -5.92
N VAL A 160 -0.96 -14.28 -7.04
CA VAL A 160 -1.74 -14.96 -8.07
C VAL A 160 -1.27 -16.41 -8.15
N ALA A 161 -2.21 -17.35 -8.05
CA ALA A 161 -1.88 -18.79 -8.08
C ALA A 161 -1.51 -19.29 -9.49
N THR A 162 -1.93 -18.57 -10.52
CA THR A 162 -1.58 -18.88 -11.91
C THR A 162 -0.12 -18.52 -12.20
N ASN A 163 0.54 -19.28 -13.07
CA ASN A 163 1.92 -19.03 -13.54
C ASN A 163 2.04 -17.80 -14.46
N LEU A 164 1.38 -16.69 -14.12
CA LEU A 164 1.54 -15.42 -14.80
C LEU A 164 2.85 -14.78 -14.37
N GLU A 165 3.65 -14.40 -15.34
CA GLU A 165 4.90 -13.68 -15.12
C GLU A 165 4.87 -12.37 -15.89
N LEU A 166 5.76 -11.45 -15.53
CA LEU A 166 5.98 -10.21 -16.27
C LEU A 166 7.48 -10.05 -16.49
N THR A 167 8.05 -10.93 -17.31
CA THR A 167 9.50 -10.98 -17.57
C THR A 167 9.85 -10.59 -19.00
N THR A 168 8.97 -10.93 -19.94
CA THR A 168 9.19 -10.79 -21.38
C THR A 168 8.07 -9.97 -22.00
N GLN A 169 8.32 -9.43 -23.19
CA GLN A 169 7.31 -8.70 -23.97
C GLN A 169 6.09 -9.58 -24.30
N THR A 170 6.28 -10.89 -24.51
CA THR A 170 5.18 -11.85 -24.70
C THR A 170 4.23 -11.86 -23.52
N ASP A 171 4.76 -11.81 -22.30
CA ASP A 171 3.97 -11.82 -21.07
C ASP A 171 3.20 -10.51 -20.89
N LEU A 172 3.79 -9.39 -21.34
CA LEU A 172 3.09 -8.12 -21.37
C LEU A 172 1.88 -8.18 -22.33
N ASP A 173 2.02 -8.82 -23.48
CA ASP A 173 0.94 -8.96 -24.45
C ASP A 173 -0.14 -9.96 -23.98
N THR A 174 0.19 -11.02 -23.24
CA THR A 174 -0.81 -11.88 -22.60
C THR A 174 -1.60 -11.13 -21.54
N LEU A 175 -0.94 -10.33 -20.69
CA LEU A 175 -1.60 -9.47 -19.73
C LEU A 175 -2.49 -8.42 -20.40
N ARG A 176 -2.13 -7.91 -21.58
CA ARG A 176 -3.00 -7.02 -22.37
C ARG A 176 -4.29 -7.71 -22.78
N LEU A 177 -4.22 -8.94 -23.29
CA LEU A 177 -5.41 -9.71 -23.66
C LEU A 177 -6.35 -9.91 -22.46
N ILE A 178 -5.79 -10.18 -21.28
CA ILE A 178 -6.57 -10.28 -20.03
C ILE A 178 -7.14 -8.91 -19.64
N ALA A 179 -6.36 -7.83 -19.81
CA ALA A 179 -6.78 -6.48 -19.44
C ALA A 179 -7.90 -5.91 -20.34
N GLU A 180 -7.96 -6.30 -21.61
CA GLU A 180 -9.06 -5.92 -22.52
C GLU A 180 -10.40 -6.45 -22.02
N ASP A 181 -10.43 -7.67 -21.48
CA ASP A 181 -11.58 -8.24 -20.80
C ASP A 181 -11.70 -7.67 -19.38
N ARG A 182 -12.48 -6.60 -19.24
CA ARG A 182 -12.71 -5.90 -17.96
C ARG A 182 -13.19 -6.83 -16.84
N PRO A 183 -14.19 -7.72 -17.03
CA PRO A 183 -14.56 -8.72 -16.03
C PRO A 183 -13.39 -9.59 -15.57
N LYS A 184 -12.61 -10.14 -16.50
CA LYS A 184 -11.44 -10.96 -16.14
C LYS A 184 -10.37 -10.16 -15.39
N TRP A 185 -10.10 -8.93 -15.83
CA TRP A 185 -9.15 -8.06 -15.15
C TRP A 185 -9.61 -7.73 -13.72
N ASN A 186 -10.87 -7.40 -13.53
CA ASN A 186 -11.41 -7.10 -12.20
C ASN A 186 -11.39 -8.32 -11.28
N ALA A 187 -11.65 -9.52 -11.83
CA ALA A 187 -11.51 -10.76 -11.08
C ALA A 187 -10.06 -11.03 -10.64
N LEU A 188 -9.08 -10.79 -11.51
CA LEU A 188 -7.65 -10.87 -11.17
C LEU A 188 -7.29 -9.90 -10.04
N VAL A 189 -7.72 -8.64 -10.13
CA VAL A 189 -7.45 -7.64 -9.08
C VAL A 189 -8.10 -8.03 -7.76
N ALA A 190 -9.32 -8.58 -7.80
CA ALA A 190 -10.01 -9.07 -6.61
C ALA A 190 -9.31 -10.28 -5.99
N GLU A 191 -8.78 -11.20 -6.81
CA GLU A 191 -7.95 -12.32 -6.35
C GLU A 191 -6.68 -11.81 -5.65
N ILE A 192 -5.93 -10.91 -6.31
CA ILE A 192 -4.71 -10.29 -5.75
C ILE A 192 -5.00 -9.66 -4.39
N ARG A 193 -6.10 -8.90 -4.29
CA ARG A 193 -6.52 -8.28 -3.04
C ARG A 193 -6.82 -9.33 -1.96
N LYS A 194 -7.63 -10.34 -2.29
CA LYS A 194 -8.01 -11.40 -1.35
C LYS A 194 -6.80 -12.18 -0.83
N THR A 195 -5.87 -12.54 -1.71
CA THR A 195 -4.65 -13.25 -1.34
C THR A 195 -3.73 -12.38 -0.47
N ALA A 196 -3.63 -11.09 -0.77
CA ALA A 196 -2.84 -10.16 0.04
C ALA A 196 -3.45 -9.91 1.43
N GLU A 197 -4.79 -9.88 1.54
CA GLU A 197 -5.48 -9.82 2.83
C GLU A 197 -5.21 -11.07 3.68
N ALA A 198 -5.29 -12.27 3.08
CA ALA A 198 -4.98 -13.53 3.75
C ALA A 198 -3.51 -13.63 4.19
N ALA A 199 -2.57 -13.21 3.35
CA ALA A 199 -1.14 -13.21 3.70
C ALA A 199 -0.81 -12.28 4.88
N ARG A 200 -1.65 -11.27 5.16
CA ARG A 200 -1.49 -10.36 6.29
C ARG A 200 -2.12 -10.89 7.58
N SER A 201 -3.25 -11.61 7.50
CA SER A 201 -3.84 -12.23 8.70
C SER A 201 -2.90 -13.27 9.34
N ASP A 202 -2.03 -13.87 8.53
CA ASP A 202 -1.06 -14.87 8.96
C ASP A 202 0.25 -14.24 9.51
N ASP A 203 0.40 -12.91 9.46
CA ASP A 203 1.58 -12.22 9.97
C ASP A 203 1.49 -12.06 11.51
N PRO A 204 2.38 -12.71 12.30
CA PRO A 204 2.33 -12.71 13.77
C PRO A 204 2.47 -11.31 14.40
N ALA A 205 2.90 -10.31 13.64
CA ALA A 205 2.96 -8.91 14.08
C ALA A 205 1.58 -8.25 14.30
N SER A 206 0.50 -8.92 13.90
CA SER A 206 -0.89 -8.44 14.10
C SER A 206 -1.37 -8.58 15.55
N GLY A 207 -0.67 -9.40 16.36
CA GLY A 207 -1.04 -9.74 17.74
C GLY A 207 -0.05 -9.28 18.82
N GLN A 208 0.90 -8.41 18.50
CA GLN A 208 1.80 -7.85 19.51
C GLN A 208 1.64 -6.33 19.64
N LEU A 209 1.41 -5.95 20.90
CA LEU A 209 1.12 -4.64 21.50
C LEU A 209 -0.37 -4.32 21.63
#